data_AF-A0A413SFX0-F1
#
_entry.id   AF-A0A413SFX0-F1
#
_cell.length_a   1.000
_cell.length_b   1.000
_cell.length_c   1.000
_cell.angle_alpha   90.00
_cell.angle_beta   90.00
_cell.angle_gamma   90.00
#
_symmetry.space_group_name_H-M   'P 1'
#
loop_
_entity.id
_entity.type
_entity.pdbx_description
1 polymer ?
#
loop_
_entity_poly.entity_id
_entity_poly.type
_entity_poly.pdbx_seq_one_letter_code
_entity_poly.pdbx_strand_id
1 'polypeptide(L)'
;MGKYCLTVAGLFEEEVYRFNSSDPKKIIKKWFEQEKAHALCANIQAATREDALMLLTWAFENIEYVKKQYPGCHYRWNYICDGIEKEISEKCKSFQWEWDSVFPFCMG
;
A
#
# COMPACT_ATOMS: atom_id res chain seq x y z
N MET A 1 -13.77 -12.34 -3.36
CA MET A 1 -13.02 -11.12 -3.73
C MET A 1 -11.73 -11.08 -2.94
N GLY A 2 -10.66 -10.50 -3.48
CA GLY A 2 -9.40 -10.31 -2.72
C GLY A 2 -9.62 -9.32 -1.56
N LYS A 3 -8.74 -9.29 -0.57
CA LYS A 3 -8.77 -8.28 0.50
C LYS A 3 -8.15 -6.95 0.07
N TYR A 4 -7.22 -7.01 -0.87
CA TYR A 4 -6.41 -5.90 -1.34
C TYR A 4 -6.45 -5.82 -2.86
N CYS A 5 -6.48 -4.60 -3.37
CA CYS A 5 -6.37 -4.29 -4.80
C CYS A 5 -5.24 -3.28 -4.99
N LEU A 6 -4.21 -3.66 -5.74
CA LEU A 6 -3.21 -2.73 -6.23
C LEU A 6 -3.65 -2.21 -7.58
N THR A 7 -3.72 -0.89 -7.73
CA THR A 7 -3.95 -0.21 -9.01
C THR A 7 -2.77 0.65 -9.37
N VAL A 8 -2.53 0.84 -10.66
CA VAL A 8 -1.65 1.90 -11.17
C VAL A 8 -2.45 2.80 -12.09
N ALA A 9 -2.38 4.10 -11.85
CA ALA A 9 -2.96 5.13 -12.71
C ALA A 9 -2.00 5.52 -13.84
N GLY A 10 -2.53 5.72 -15.04
CA GLY A 10 -1.83 6.30 -16.17
C GLY A 10 -1.83 7.83 -16.12
N LEU A 11 -1.28 8.46 -17.16
CA LEU A 11 -1.13 9.91 -17.26
C LEU A 11 -2.47 10.67 -17.30
N PHE A 12 -3.56 9.99 -17.67
CA PHE A 12 -4.90 10.55 -17.74
C PHE A 12 -5.83 9.90 -16.71
N GLU A 13 -5.26 9.42 -15.60
CA GLU A 13 -5.97 8.75 -14.50
C GLU A 13 -6.66 7.43 -14.90
N GLU A 14 -6.30 6.88 -16.06
CA GLU A 14 -6.79 5.58 -16.50
C GLU A 14 -6.11 4.45 -15.71
N GLU A 15 -6.86 3.41 -15.33
CA GLU A 15 -6.26 2.23 -14.72
C GLU A 15 -5.45 1.46 -15.77
N VAL A 16 -4.12 1.47 -15.65
CA VAL A 16 -3.22 0.75 -16.56
C VAL A 16 -2.74 -0.59 -15.98
N TYR A 17 -2.95 -0.80 -14.68
CA TYR A 17 -2.59 -2.04 -14.00
C TYR A 17 -3.55 -2.31 -12.84
N ARG A 18 -3.91 -3.59 -12.68
CA ARG A 18 -4.66 -4.08 -11.53
C ARG A 18 -4.13 -5.42 -11.06
N PHE A 19 -3.94 -5.55 -9.75
CA PHE A 19 -3.57 -6.81 -9.12
C PHE A 19 -4.31 -7.00 -7.80
N ASN A 20 -5.08 -8.09 -7.70
CA ASN A 20 -5.82 -8.42 -6.49
C ASN A 20 -5.09 -9.51 -5.69
N SER A 21 -5.05 -9.37 -4.37
CA SER A 21 -4.48 -10.36 -3.47
C SER A 21 -5.18 -10.32 -2.11
N SER A 22 -5.19 -11.44 -1.40
CA SER A 22 -5.54 -11.46 0.04
C SER A 22 -4.30 -11.63 0.92
N ASP A 23 -3.11 -11.72 0.32
CA ASP A 23 -1.83 -11.91 0.99
C ASP A 23 -1.08 -10.56 1.08
N PRO A 24 -0.88 -10.01 2.30
CA PRO A 24 -0.11 -8.79 2.56
C PRO A 24 1.29 -8.80 1.95
N LYS A 25 1.98 -9.94 2.04
CA LYS A 25 3.35 -10.10 1.54
C LYS A 25 3.43 -9.90 0.04
N LYS A 26 2.46 -10.47 -0.69
CA LYS A 26 2.38 -10.38 -2.15
C LYS A 26 1.97 -8.98 -2.60
N ILE A 27 0.96 -8.39 -1.97
CA ILE A 27 0.46 -7.08 -2.40
C ILE A 27 1.49 -5.98 -2.16
N ILE A 28 2.18 -5.97 -1.01
CA ILE A 28 3.24 -5.00 -0.71
C ILE A 28 4.42 -5.16 -1.67
N LYS A 29 4.86 -6.40 -1.92
CA LYS A 29 5.92 -6.64 -2.91
C LYS A 29 5.53 -6.11 -4.29
N LYS A 30 4.30 -6.38 -4.73
CA LYS A 30 3.80 -5.88 -6.01
C LYS A 30 3.70 -4.36 -6.04
N TRP A 31 3.30 -3.73 -4.95
CA TRP A 31 3.27 -2.27 -4.86
C TRP A 31 4.67 -1.68 -5.05
N PHE A 32 5.71 -2.19 -4.38
CA PHE A 32 7.08 -1.72 -4.61
C PHE A 32 7.59 -1.96 -6.04
N GLU A 33 7.23 -3.10 -6.65
CA GLU A 33 7.55 -3.36 -8.06
C GLU A 33 6.91 -2.32 -8.99
N GLN A 34 5.63 -1.98 -8.75
CA GLN A 34 4.91 -0.97 -9.54
C GLN A 34 5.39 0.44 -9.25
N GLU A 35 5.63 0.80 -7.99
CA GLU A 35 6.09 2.13 -7.60
C GLU A 35 7.48 2.46 -8.17
N LYS A 36 8.32 1.44 -8.35
CA LYS A 36 9.61 1.59 -9.05
C LYS A 36 9.44 1.87 -10.55
N ALA A 37 8.41 1.29 -11.18
CA ALA A 37 8.18 1.40 -12.62
C ALA A 37 7.29 2.61 -12.99
N HIS A 38 6.40 3.00 -12.09
CA HIS A 38 5.32 3.96 -12.24
C HIS A 38 5.27 4.85 -10.99
N ALA A 39 6.33 5.64 -10.81
CA ALA A 39 6.50 6.54 -9.67
C ALA A 39 5.21 7.29 -9.30
N LEU A 40 4.80 7.22 -8.04
CA LEU A 40 3.65 7.92 -7.45
C LEU A 40 2.28 7.52 -8.00
N CYS A 41 2.21 6.55 -8.91
CA CYS A 41 0.96 6.15 -9.57
C CYS A 41 0.38 4.85 -8.99
N ALA A 42 1.09 4.19 -8.07
CA ALA A 42 0.70 2.92 -7.49
C ALA A 42 -0.08 3.09 -6.17
N ASN A 43 -1.22 2.41 -6.04
CA ASN A 43 -2.07 2.47 -4.85
C ASN A 43 -2.53 1.09 -4.40
N ILE A 44 -2.38 0.77 -3.11
CA ILE A 44 -3.07 -0.36 -2.49
C ILE A 44 -4.38 0.14 -1.87
N GLN A 45 -5.48 -0.42 -2.33
CA GLN A 45 -6.80 -0.29 -1.72
C GLN A 45 -7.11 -1.53 -0.88
N ALA A 46 -7.84 -1.37 0.22
CA ALA A 46 -8.31 -2.48 1.05
C ALA A 46 -9.84 -2.58 1.03
N ALA A 47 -10.39 -3.80 1.08
CA ALA A 47 -11.84 -3.99 1.07
C ALA A 47 -12.53 -3.32 2.27
N THR A 48 -11.88 -3.36 3.44
CA THR A 48 -12.39 -2.81 4.70
C THR A 48 -11.28 -2.10 5.46
N ARG A 49 -11.66 -1.27 6.43
CA ARG A 49 -10.71 -0.65 7.38
C ARG A 49 -9.95 -1.71 8.17
N GLU A 50 -10.62 -2.79 8.55
CA GLU A 50 -10.01 -3.90 9.27
C GLU A 50 -8.96 -4.61 8.41
N ASP A 51 -9.21 -4.78 7.11
CA ASP A 51 -8.21 -5.33 6.19
C ASP A 51 -7.02 -4.37 5.99
N ALA A 52 -7.26 -3.05 5.93
CA ALA A 52 -6.20 -2.04 5.89
C ALA A 52 -5.31 -2.11 7.15
N LEU A 53 -5.91 -2.21 8.33
CA LEU A 53 -5.18 -2.37 9.58
C LEU A 53 -4.38 -3.68 9.58
N MET A 54 -4.96 -4.80 9.10
CA MET A 54 -4.24 -6.06 8.96
C MET A 54 -3.02 -5.95 8.03
N LEU A 55 -3.14 -5.22 6.93
CA LEU A 55 -2.03 -4.98 5.99
C LEU A 55 -0.89 -4.22 6.65
N LEU A 56 -1.22 -3.13 7.37
CA LEU A 56 -0.24 -2.28 8.03
C LEU A 56 0.42 -2.99 9.22
N THR A 57 -0.36 -3.68 10.06
CA THR A 57 0.17 -4.49 11.15
C THR A 57 1.14 -5.54 10.61
N TRP A 58 0.78 -6.24 9.53
CA TRP A 58 1.69 -7.20 8.90
C TRP A 58 2.97 -6.53 8.40
N ALA A 59 2.87 -5.36 7.76
CA ALA A 59 4.02 -4.61 7.26
C ALA A 59 4.97 -4.19 8.40
N PHE A 60 4.41 -3.73 9.52
CA PHE A 60 5.15 -3.36 10.73
C PHE A 60 5.87 -4.56 11.35
N GLU A 61 5.16 -5.69 11.54
CA GLU A 61 5.74 -6.92 12.09
C GLU A 61 6.81 -7.55 11.17
N ASN A 62 6.76 -7.24 9.86
CA ASN A 62 7.65 -7.76 8.85
C ASN A 62 8.53 -6.65 8.22
N ILE A 63 8.87 -5.62 8.98
CA ILE A 63 9.53 -4.42 8.45
C ILE A 63 10.83 -4.71 7.69
N GLU A 64 11.61 -5.72 8.12
CA GLU A 64 12.83 -6.14 7.42
C GLU A 64 12.56 -6.73 6.03
N TYR A 65 11.42 -7.41 5.85
CA TYR A 65 10.99 -7.86 4.53
C TYR A 65 10.56 -6.68 3.65
N VAL A 66 9.78 -5.75 4.22
CA VAL A 66 9.33 -4.54 3.53
C VAL A 66 10.53 -3.71 3.06
N LYS A 67 11.52 -3.52 3.95
CA LYS A 67 12.77 -2.81 3.68
C LYS A 67 13.60 -3.46 2.56
N LYS A 68 13.53 -4.79 2.41
CA LYS A 68 14.18 -5.47 1.26
C LYS A 68 13.53 -5.15 -0.08
N GLN A 69 12.24 -4.79 -0.11
CA GLN A 69 11.54 -4.41 -1.33
C GLN A 69 11.72 -2.93 -1.69
N TYR A 70 12.07 -2.09 -0.71
CA TYR A 70 12.23 -0.65 -0.83
C TYR A 70 13.19 -0.12 -1.91
N PRO A 71 14.32 -0.78 -2.27
CA PRO A 71 15.28 -0.21 -3.23
C PRO A 71 14.63 0.19 -4.57
N GLY A 72 14.67 1.50 -4.87
CA GLY A 72 14.06 2.09 -6.08
C GLY A 72 12.68 2.72 -5.87
N CYS A 73 12.15 2.73 -4.64
CA CYS A 73 10.97 3.50 -4.28
C CYS A 73 11.28 5.01 -4.23
N HIS A 74 10.33 5.83 -4.69
CA HIS A 74 10.47 7.28 -4.74
C HIS A 74 10.21 7.95 -3.39
N TYR A 75 9.40 7.33 -2.53
CA TYR A 75 9.15 7.80 -1.18
C TYR A 75 10.37 7.56 -0.29
N ARG A 76 10.60 8.46 0.68
CA ARG A 76 11.64 8.25 1.69
C ARG A 76 11.25 7.09 2.60
N TRP A 77 12.20 6.23 2.96
CA TRP A 77 11.94 5.10 3.87
C TRP A 77 11.26 5.53 5.17
N ASN A 78 11.71 6.62 5.79
CA ASN A 78 11.10 7.11 7.03
C ASN A 78 9.66 7.54 6.84
N TYR A 79 9.28 8.09 5.68
CA TYR A 79 7.89 8.43 5.38
C TYR A 79 6.99 7.18 5.40
N ILE A 80 7.49 6.06 4.86
CA ILE A 80 6.78 4.77 4.88
C ILE A 80 6.67 4.27 6.33
N CYS A 81 7.75 4.29 7.11
CA CYS A 81 7.71 3.86 8.51
C CYS A 81 6.75 4.71 9.35
N ASP A 82 6.89 6.04 9.29
CA ASP A 82 6.08 6.99 10.05
C ASP A 82 4.60 6.84 9.70
N GLY A 83 4.29 6.60 8.42
CA GLY A 83 2.93 6.38 7.97
C GLY A 83 2.33 5.08 8.46
N ILE A 84 3.08 3.98 8.43
CA ILE A 84 2.66 2.69 8.99
C ILE A 84 2.37 2.83 10.50
N GLU A 85 3.30 3.41 11.26
CA GLU A 85 3.16 3.57 12.70
C GLU A 85 1.97 4.45 13.08
N LYS A 86 1.82 5.59 12.39
CA LYS A 86 0.71 6.51 12.61
C LYS A 86 -0.63 5.82 12.38
N GLU A 87 -0.82 5.20 11.22
CA GLU A 87 -2.11 4.60 10.85
C GLU A 87 -2.48 3.40 11.74
N ILE A 88 -1.49 2.61 12.19
CA ILE A 88 -1.73 1.57 13.20
C ILE A 88 -2.18 2.20 14.52
N SER A 89 -1.49 3.24 15.00
CA SER A 89 -1.82 3.91 16.26
C SER A 89 -3.22 4.53 16.26
N GLU A 90 -3.64 5.02 15.09
CA GLU A 90 -4.94 5.63 14.88
C GLU A 90 -6.01 4.59 14.49
N LYS A 91 -5.66 3.32 14.33
CA LYS A 91 -6.54 2.23 13.86
C LYS A 91 -7.20 2.56 12.51
N CYS A 92 -6.42 3.13 11.60
CA CYS A 92 -6.84 3.53 10.26
C CYS A 92 -8.08 4.43 10.27
N LYS A 93 -8.12 5.43 11.17
CA LYS A 93 -9.22 6.42 11.23
C LYS A 93 -9.36 7.24 9.95
N SER A 94 -8.28 7.41 9.19
CA SER A 94 -8.28 8.13 7.93
C SER A 94 -8.96 7.35 6.80
N PHE A 95 -9.18 6.05 6.98
CA PHE A 95 -9.85 5.17 6.02
C PHE A 95 -11.37 5.41 6.03
N GLN A 96 -11.91 5.95 4.93
CA GLN A 96 -13.25 6.56 4.91
C GLN A 96 -14.33 5.67 4.30
N TRP A 97 -14.01 4.80 3.34
CA TRP A 97 -14.99 3.97 2.62
C TRP A 97 -14.44 2.59 2.24
N GLU A 98 -15.31 1.66 1.83
CA GLU A 98 -14.88 0.38 1.28
C GLU A 98 -14.02 0.58 0.03
N TRP A 99 -12.90 -0.14 -0.08
CA TRP A 99 -11.93 0.05 -1.17
C TRP A 99 -11.24 1.41 -1.18
N ASP A 100 -11.13 2.07 -0.02
CA ASP A 100 -10.26 3.22 0.16
C ASP A 100 -8.78 2.83 0.11
N SER A 101 -7.95 3.83 -0.18
CA SER A 101 -6.50 3.74 -0.29
C SER A 101 -5.86 3.56 1.08
N VAL A 102 -4.81 2.75 1.15
CA VAL A 102 -4.09 2.48 2.40
C VAL A 102 -2.83 3.31 2.46
N PHE A 103 -2.85 4.40 3.24
CA PHE A 103 -1.65 5.16 3.56
C PHE A 103 -0.67 4.29 4.39
N PRO A 104 0.66 4.29 4.11
CA PRO A 104 1.40 5.08 3.13
C PRO A 104 1.61 4.38 1.77
N PHE A 105 0.94 3.26 1.49
CA PHE A 105 1.01 2.53 0.22
C PHE A 105 0.01 3.05 -0.81
N CYS A 106 -0.17 4.36 -0.88
CA CYS A 106 -1.12 5.02 -1.78
C CYS A 106 -0.41 6.01 -2.71
N MET A 107 -1.14 6.52 -3.70
CA MET A 107 -0.70 7.69 -4.46
C MET A 107 -0.57 8.89 -3.51
N GLY A 108 0.45 9.71 -3.73
CA GLY A 108 0.70 10.93 -2.95
C GLY A 108 -0.26 12.06 -3.27
#